data_AF-A0A978U4C3-F1
#
_entry.id   AF-A0A978U4C3-F1
#
_cell.length_a   1.000
_cell.length_b   1.000
_cell.length_c   1.000
_cell.angle_alpha   90.00
_cell.angle_beta   90.00
_cell.angle_gamma   90.00
#
_symmetry.space_group_name_H-M   'P 1'
#
loop_
_entity.id
_entity.type
_entity.pdbx_description
1 polymer ?
#
loop_
_entity_poly.entity_id
_entity_poly.type
_entity_poly.pdbx_seq_one_letter_code
_entity_poly.pdbx_strand_id
1 'polypeptide(L)'
;MPPQKLSINALPEYEMKLLNSMAFFLGRSIESQATAALAMYLRQNCDRLLMQCEFYARKLGMDKYELLDLISEDSDRAAELLASAGKVHYAEDGPDVFAAAATDNSANPR
;
A
#
# COMPACT_ATOMS: atom_id res chain seq x y z
N MET A 1 -10.54 -15.67 1.87
CA MET A 1 -9.25 -16.07 2.48
C MET A 1 -9.26 -15.78 3.98
N PRO A 2 -8.68 -16.63 4.86
CA PRO A 2 -8.56 -16.30 6.28
C PRO A 2 -7.60 -15.10 6.47
N PRO A 3 -7.77 -14.27 7.51
CA PRO A 3 -6.92 -13.11 7.74
C PRO A 3 -5.45 -13.54 7.88
N GLN A 4 -4.59 -12.98 7.05
CA GLN A 4 -3.15 -13.24 7.10
C GLN A 4 -2.55 -12.54 8.32
N LYS A 5 -1.76 -13.27 9.11
CA LYS A 5 -0.96 -12.65 10.17
C LYS A 5 0.25 -11.97 9.54
N LEU A 6 0.35 -10.66 9.73
CA LEU A 6 1.49 -9.88 9.30
C LEU A 6 2.52 -9.81 10.43
N SER A 7 3.76 -10.21 10.14
CA SER A 7 4.91 -9.90 10.99
C SER A 7 5.61 -8.69 10.38
N ILE A 8 5.60 -7.56 11.08
CA ILE A 8 6.29 -6.35 10.64
C ILE A 8 7.65 -6.25 11.30
N ASN A 9 8.65 -5.80 10.55
CA ASN A 9 9.93 -5.41 11.14
C ASN A 9 9.73 -4.23 12.08
N ALA A 10 10.67 -4.05 13.02
CA ALA A 10 10.68 -2.87 13.87
C ALA A 10 10.74 -1.60 13.01
N LEU A 11 9.88 -0.63 13.32
CA LEU A 11 9.93 0.68 12.66
C LEU A 11 11.23 1.40 13.08
N PRO A 12 11.70 2.38 12.29
CA PRO A 12 12.80 3.22 12.72
C PRO A 12 12.45 3.97 14.02
N GLU A 13 13.49 4.41 14.73
CA GLU A 13 13.37 4.87 16.13
C GLU A 13 12.34 6.01 16.28
N TYR A 14 12.33 6.96 15.35
CA TYR A 14 11.43 8.11 15.42
C TYR A 14 9.97 7.70 15.23
N GLU A 15 9.66 6.87 14.23
CA GLU A 15 8.34 6.33 13.97
C GLU A 15 7.84 5.48 15.13
N MET A 16 8.72 4.70 15.77
CA MET A 16 8.38 3.99 17.00
C MET A 16 8.01 4.95 18.13
N LYS A 17 8.72 6.07 18.32
CA LYS A 17 8.36 7.09 19.33
C LYS A 17 6.98 7.70 19.06
N LEU A 18 6.69 8.03 17.80
CA LEU A 18 5.38 8.54 17.39
C LEU A 18 4.27 7.52 17.64
N LEU A 19 4.47 6.27 17.22
CA LEU A 19 3.50 5.19 17.42
C LEU A 19 3.21 4.95 18.90
N ASN A 20 4.24 4.87 19.74
CA ASN A 20 4.11 4.73 21.18
C ASN A 20 3.34 5.90 21.80
N SER A 21 3.64 7.13 21.37
CA SER A 21 2.96 8.33 21.87
C SER A 21 1.48 8.33 21.50
N MET A 22 1.14 7.98 20.25
CA MET A 22 -0.24 7.85 19.81
C MET A 22 -0.99 6.77 20.59
N ALA A 23 -0.37 5.60 20.79
CA ALA A 23 -0.96 4.51 21.54
C ALA A 23 -1.25 4.92 22.99
N PHE A 24 -0.30 5.62 23.62
CA PHE A 24 -0.45 6.15 24.98
C PHE A 24 -1.62 7.14 25.10
N PHE A 25 -1.66 8.18 24.26
CA PHE A 25 -2.71 9.20 24.34
C PHE A 25 -4.11 8.66 24.01
N LEU A 26 -4.20 7.59 23.23
CA LEU A 26 -5.48 6.95 22.86
C LEU A 26 -5.86 5.78 23.79
N GLY A 27 -5.02 5.42 24.77
CA GLY A 27 -5.26 4.30 25.69
C GLY A 27 -5.33 2.94 24.99
N ARG A 28 -4.52 2.72 23.95
CA ARG A 28 -4.52 1.50 23.12
C ARG A 28 -3.22 0.73 23.29
N SER A 29 -3.25 -0.58 23.00
CA SER A 29 -2.01 -1.33 22.77
C SER A 29 -1.29 -0.81 21.52
N ILE A 30 0.03 -0.92 21.51
CA ILE A 30 0.87 -0.54 20.36
C ILE A 30 0.42 -1.29 19.11
N GLU A 31 0.17 -2.60 19.22
CA GLU A 31 -0.31 -3.44 18.11
C GLU A 31 -1.63 -2.94 17.53
N SER A 32 -2.62 -2.66 18.39
CA SER A 32 -3.93 -2.16 17.95
C SER A 32 -3.80 -0.81 17.26
N GLN A 33 -2.93 0.07 17.78
CA GLN A 33 -2.68 1.37 17.18
C GLN A 33 -1.92 1.25 15.84
N ALA A 34 -0.98 0.32 15.73
CA ALA A 34 -0.27 0.04 14.48
C ALA A 34 -1.24 -0.47 13.40
N THR A 35 -2.14 -1.39 13.74
CA THR A 35 -3.20 -1.86 12.83
C THR A 35 -4.10 -0.70 12.39
N ALA A 36 -4.51 0.17 13.32
CA ALA A 36 -5.33 1.33 13.00
C ALA A 36 -4.62 2.33 12.08
N ALA A 37 -3.33 2.59 12.32
CA ALA A 37 -2.51 3.47 11.49
C ALA A 37 -2.37 2.91 10.07
N LEU A 38 -2.07 1.61 9.92
CA LEU A 38 -1.98 0.95 8.63
C LEU A 38 -3.31 0.99 7.88
N ALA A 39 -4.41 0.67 8.55
CA ALA A 39 -5.74 0.72 7.95
C ALA A 39 -6.12 2.15 7.49
N MET A 40 -5.76 3.17 8.27
CA MET A 40 -5.98 4.56 7.91
C MET A 40 -5.16 4.95 6.67
N TYR A 41 -3.87 4.58 6.64
CA TYR A 41 -3.00 4.85 5.50
C TYR A 41 -3.51 4.19 4.22
N LEU A 42 -3.94 2.92 4.28
CA LEU A 42 -4.50 2.22 3.13
C LEU A 42 -5.76 2.91 2.59
N ARG A 43 -6.67 3.36 3.49
CA ARG A 43 -7.88 4.11 3.07
C ARG A 43 -7.54 5.45 2.43
N GLN A 44 -6.56 6.17 2.97
CA GLN A 44 -6.10 7.45 2.40
C GLN A 44 -5.52 7.29 1.00
N ASN A 45 -4.91 6.14 0.70
CA ASN A 45 -4.31 5.85 -0.61
C ASN A 45 -5.23 5.02 -1.53
N CYS A 46 -6.47 4.74 -1.12
CA CYS A 46 -7.38 3.82 -1.82
C CYS A 46 -7.56 4.20 -3.30
N ASP A 47 -7.85 5.47 -3.59
CA ASP A 47 -8.10 5.92 -4.95
C ASP A 47 -6.88 5.73 -5.87
N ARG A 48 -5.69 6.00 -5.35
CA ARG A 48 -4.43 5.77 -6.09
C ARG A 48 -4.24 4.28 -6.37
N LEU A 49 -4.46 3.40 -5.39
CA LEU A 49 -4.33 1.95 -5.56
C LEU A 49 -5.35 1.42 -6.58
N LEU A 50 -6.61 1.85 -6.47
CA LEU A 50 -7.67 1.44 -7.40
C LEU A 50 -7.46 1.97 -8.82
N MET A 51 -6.81 3.13 -8.99
CA MET A 51 -6.43 3.64 -10.31
C MET A 51 -5.40 2.73 -11.00
N GLN A 52 -4.45 2.19 -10.25
CA GLN A 52 -3.49 1.21 -10.79
C GLN A 52 -4.20 -0.08 -11.18
N CYS A 53 -5.08 -0.58 -10.30
CA CYS A 53 -5.88 -1.77 -10.58
C CYS A 53 -6.71 -1.56 -11.86
N GLU A 54 -7.39 -0.42 -11.99
CA GLU A 54 -8.15 -0.07 -13.20
C GLU A 54 -7.29 -0.07 -14.47
N PHE A 55 -6.10 0.53 -14.42
CA PHE A 55 -5.22 0.61 -15.58
C PHE A 55 -4.81 -0.78 -16.09
N TYR A 56 -4.40 -1.67 -15.18
CA TYR A 56 -3.98 -3.02 -15.56
C TYR A 56 -5.14 -3.94 -15.87
N ALA A 57 -6.25 -3.85 -15.13
CA ALA A 57 -7.44 -4.66 -15.34
C ALA A 57 -8.00 -4.45 -16.75
N ARG A 58 -8.04 -3.20 -17.24
CA ARG A 58 -8.47 -2.88 -18.63
C ARG A 58 -7.65 -3.61 -19.70
N LYS A 59 -6.35 -3.83 -19.48
CA LYS A 59 -5.50 -4.55 -20.43
C LYS A 59 -5.75 -6.06 -20.41
N LEU A 60 -6.25 -6.57 -19.29
CA LEU A 60 -6.63 -7.97 -19.10
C LEU A 60 -8.12 -8.23 -19.42
N GLY A 61 -8.89 -7.20 -19.77
CA GLY A 61 -10.33 -7.31 -19.99
C GLY A 61 -11.14 -7.53 -18.70
N MET A 62 -10.59 -7.11 -17.55
CA MET A 62 -11.18 -7.22 -16.22
C MET A 62 -11.61 -5.84 -15.69
N ASP A 63 -12.47 -5.82 -14.68
CA ASP A 63 -12.69 -4.64 -13.85
C ASP A 63 -11.65 -4.52 -12.71
N LYS A 64 -11.52 -3.32 -12.15
CA LYS A 64 -10.50 -3.04 -11.12
C LYS A 64 -10.67 -3.85 -9.83
N TYR A 65 -11.90 -4.20 -9.46
CA TYR A 65 -12.18 -4.97 -8.26
C TYR A 65 -11.93 -6.45 -8.51
N GLU A 66 -12.23 -6.97 -9.70
CA GLU A 66 -11.81 -8.32 -10.12
C GLU A 66 -10.29 -8.49 -10.01
N LEU A 67 -9.51 -7.51 -10.48
CA LEU A 67 -8.05 -7.56 -10.35
C LEU A 67 -7.59 -7.41 -8.89
N LEU A 68 -8.25 -6.55 -8.09
CA LEU A 68 -7.96 -6.40 -6.67
C LEU A 68 -8.16 -7.71 -5.91
N ASP A 69 -9.29 -8.38 -6.17
CA ASP A 69 -9.64 -9.66 -5.55
C ASP A 69 -8.65 -10.75 -6.01
N LEU A 70 -8.31 -10.79 -7.30
CA LEU A 70 -7.31 -11.72 -7.83
C LEU A 70 -5.94 -11.56 -7.15
N ILE A 71 -5.45 -10.33 -6.97
CA ILE A 71 -4.19 -10.07 -6.26
C ILE A 71 -4.25 -10.58 -4.81
N SER A 72 -5.40 -10.45 -4.15
CA SER A 72 -5.58 -10.91 -2.78
C SER A 72 -5.74 -12.42 -2.66
N GLU A 73 -6.32 -13.08 -3.65
CA GLU A 73 -6.66 -14.51 -3.60
C GLU A 73 -5.57 -15.40 -4.20
N ASP A 74 -4.91 -14.94 -5.26
CA ASP A 74 -3.87 -15.66 -5.99
C ASP A 74 -2.85 -14.68 -6.61
N SER A 75 -1.92 -14.21 -5.78
CA SER A 75 -0.92 -13.21 -6.17
C SER A 75 0.04 -13.71 -7.26
N ASP A 76 0.32 -15.01 -7.29
CA ASP A 76 1.20 -15.60 -8.29
C ASP A 76 0.52 -15.57 -9.66
N ARG A 77 -0.76 -15.94 -9.71
CA ARG A 77 -1.56 -15.84 -10.93
C ARG A 77 -1.73 -14.40 -11.39
N ALA A 78 -1.95 -13.47 -10.47
CA ALA A 78 -2.00 -12.05 -10.78
C ALA A 78 -0.68 -11.57 -11.44
N ALA A 79 0.48 -11.97 -10.88
CA ALA A 79 1.78 -11.61 -11.42
C ALA A 79 2.02 -12.17 -12.84
N GLU A 80 1.65 -13.43 -13.10
CA GLU A 80 1.72 -14.03 -14.44
C GLU A 80 0.89 -13.25 -15.48
N LEU A 81 -0.35 -12.91 -15.14
CA LEU A 81 -1.24 -12.18 -16.04
C LEU A 81 -0.70 -10.77 -16.28
N LEU A 82 -0.26 -10.10 -15.22
CA LEU A 82 0.27 -8.74 -15.30
C LEU A 82 1.58 -8.66 -16.09
N ALA A 83 2.43 -9.69 -16.05
CA ALA A 83 3.64 -9.76 -16.87
C ALA A 83 3.34 -9.63 -18.37
N SER A 84 2.17 -10.08 -18.82
CA SER A 84 1.71 -9.93 -20.21
C SER A 84 1.08 -8.57 -20.52
N ALA A 85 0.66 -7.81 -19.50
CA ALA A 85 -0.03 -6.52 -19.60
C ALA A 85 0.91 -5.29 -19.47
N GLY A 86 2.19 -5.49 -19.15
CA GLY A 86 3.19 -4.44 -18.97
C GLY A 86 3.95 -4.56 -17.64
N LYS A 87 4.92 -3.69 -17.41
CA LYS A 87 5.78 -3.78 -16.23
C LYS A 87 5.07 -3.29 -14.96
N VAL A 88 4.67 -4.21 -14.09
CA VAL A 88 4.37 -3.90 -12.68
C VAL A 88 5.71 -3.54 -12.03
N HIS A 89 5.75 -2.43 -11.27
CA HIS A 89 6.98 -2.04 -10.59
C HIS A 89 7.38 -3.06 -9.55
N TYR A 90 8.56 -3.67 -9.71
CA TYR A 90 9.21 -4.41 -8.65
C TYR A 90 10.08 -3.46 -7.80
N ALA A 91 10.36 -3.84 -6.56
CA ALA A 91 11.20 -3.02 -5.65
C ALA A 91 12.60 -2.74 -6.23
N GLU A 92 13.06 -3.58 -7.16
CA GLU A 92 14.32 -3.47 -7.89
C GLU A 92 14.27 -2.53 -9.13
N ASP A 93 13.07 -2.08 -9.54
CA ASP A 93 12.86 -1.28 -10.75
C ASP A 93 13.00 0.24 -10.56
N GLY A 94 13.31 0.71 -9.35
CA GLY A 94 13.39 2.14 -9.03
C GLY A 94 12.04 2.78 -8.67
N PRO A 95 11.93 4.12 -8.65
CA PRO A 95 10.75 4.81 -8.14
C PRO A 95 9.48 4.50 -8.95
N ASP A 96 8.37 4.28 -8.25
CA ASP A 96 7.04 4.00 -8.79
C ASP A 96 6.64 5.06 -9.84
N VAL A 97 6.16 4.65 -11.03
CA VAL A 97 5.63 5.57 -12.07
C VAL A 97 4.51 6.48 -11.57
N PHE A 98 3.80 6.09 -10.50
CA PHE A 98 2.80 6.91 -9.84
C PHE A 98 3.36 7.76 -8.69
N ALA A 99 4.65 7.65 -8.35
CA ALA A 99 5.31 8.46 -7.31
C ALA A 99 5.57 9.91 -7.74
N ALA A 100 5.54 10.21 -9.04
CA ALA A 100 5.82 11.54 -9.58
C ALA A 100 4.84 12.65 -9.14
N ALA A 101 3.78 12.33 -8.39
CA ALA A 101 2.83 13.32 -7.86
C ALA A 101 3.06 13.70 -6.38
N ALA A 102 3.99 13.05 -5.65
CA ALA A 102 4.17 13.28 -4.21
C ALA A 102 5.37 14.18 -3.84
N THR A 103 6.21 14.54 -4.81
CA THR A 103 7.40 15.37 -4.60
C THR A 103 7.27 16.72 -5.29
N ASP A 104 6.36 17.56 -4.79
CA ASP A 104 6.57 19.02 -4.85
C ASP A 104 5.90 19.68 -3.64
N ASN A 105 6.54 19.54 -2.48
CA ASN A 105 6.26 20.41 -1.32
C ASN A 105 7.52 20.71 -0.50
N SER A 106 8.71 20.42 -1.04
CA SER A 106 10.00 20.84 -0.46
C SER A 106 10.44 22.20 -1.01
N ALA A 107 9.50 23.12 -1.18
CA ALA A 107 9.78 24.51 -1.54
C ALA A 107 8.89 25.45 -0.72
N ASN A 108 9.06 25.47 0.60
CA ASN A 108 8.78 26.71 1.33
C ASN A 108 9.67 26.82 2.58
N PRO A 109 10.73 27.64 2.55
CA PRO A 109 11.44 28.05 3.74
C PRO A 109 10.68 29.21 4.39
N ARG A 110 10.20 29.01 5.62
CA ARG A 110 10.00 30.08 6.60
C ARG A 110 10.36 29.58 7.99
#